data_AF-S6WBL9-F1
#
_entry.id   AF-S6WBL9-F1
#
_cell.length_a   1.000
_cell.length_b   1.000
_cell.length_c   1.000
_cell.angle_alpha   90.00
_cell.angle_beta   90.00
_cell.angle_gamma   90.00
#
_symmetry.space_group_name_H-M   'P 1'
#
loop_
_entity.id
_entity.type
_entity.pdbx_description
1 polymer ?
#
loop_
_entity_poly.entity_id
_entity_poly.type
_entity_poly.pdbx_seq_one_letter_code
_entity_poly.pdbx_strand_id
1 'polypeptide(L)'
;MTLAQWLTERRSRYTGLLVTLTLVLLMSCLICITFGAAPVPLSRVMDILMFKLFGTAQTPPLWTAGQETIVWLIRTPRVLLGVLAGAGLALIGSVLQAATR
;
A
#
# COMPACT_ATOMS: atom_id res chain seq x y z
N MET A 1 5.34 -35.04 19.84
CA MET A 1 5.37 -33.58 19.62
C MET A 1 6.80 -33.20 19.30
N THR A 2 7.15 -33.24 18.01
CA THR A 2 8.53 -33.11 17.53
C THR A 2 8.86 -31.64 17.27
N LEU A 3 10.09 -31.21 17.56
CA LEU A 3 10.61 -29.83 17.37
C LEU A 3 10.26 -29.21 16.00
N ALA A 4 10.12 -30.04 14.96
CA ALA A 4 9.68 -29.62 13.63
C ALA A 4 8.26 -29.01 13.61
N GLN A 5 7.33 -29.54 14.41
CA GLN A 5 5.95 -29.02 14.51
C GLN A 5 5.90 -27.64 15.18
N TRP A 6 6.79 -27.39 16.17
CA TRP A 6 6.84 -26.12 16.87
C TRP A 6 7.39 -24.97 15.99
N LEU A 7 8.37 -25.29 15.12
CA LEU A 7 8.92 -24.33 14.16
C LEU A 7 7.93 -24.05 13.00
N THR A 8 7.19 -25.04 12.51
CA THR A 8 6.22 -24.85 11.43
C THR A 8 4.97 -24.08 11.89
N GLU A 9 4.44 -24.36 13.09
CA GLU A 9 3.33 -23.58 13.65
C GLU A 9 3.72 -22.13 13.91
N ARG A 10 4.91 -21.85 14.46
CA ARG A 10 5.41 -20.47 14.59
C ARG A 10 5.52 -19.80 13.23
N ARG A 11 6.13 -20.45 12.24
CA ARG A 11 6.30 -19.91 10.88
C ARG A 11 4.96 -19.57 10.23
N SER A 12 3.98 -20.48 10.31
CA SER A 12 2.64 -20.27 9.73
C SER A 12 1.93 -19.05 10.33
N ARG A 13 2.02 -18.85 11.66
CA ARG A 13 1.42 -17.70 12.34
C ARG A 13 2.10 -16.38 11.93
N TYR A 14 3.43 -16.34 11.81
CA TYR A 14 4.13 -15.15 11.32
C TYR A 14 3.82 -14.87 9.86
N THR A 15 3.70 -15.89 9.00
CA THR A 15 3.28 -15.71 7.61
C THR A 15 1.87 -15.12 7.54
N GLY A 16 0.92 -15.64 8.32
CA GLY A 16 -0.43 -15.06 8.38
C GLY A 16 -0.45 -13.61 8.85
N LEU A 17 0.36 -13.27 9.86
CA LEU A 17 0.51 -11.90 10.33
C LEU A 17 1.09 -10.97 9.24
N LEU A 18 2.18 -11.38 8.58
CA LEU A 18 2.81 -10.59 7.53
C LEU A 18 1.89 -10.35 6.33
N VAL A 19 1.13 -11.38 5.91
CA VAL A 19 0.12 -11.25 4.85
C VAL A 19 -0.95 -10.24 5.27
N THR A 20 -1.44 -10.35 6.52
CA THR A 20 -2.45 -9.42 7.05
C THR A 20 -1.95 -7.97 7.06
N LEU A 21 -0.73 -7.72 7.57
CA LEU A 21 -0.15 -6.38 7.58
C LEU A 21 0.06 -5.82 6.17
N THR A 22 0.50 -6.65 5.23
CA THR A 22 0.68 -6.26 3.83
C THR A 22 -0.66 -5.84 3.21
N LEU A 23 -1.72 -6.60 3.46
CA LEU A 23 -3.07 -6.28 2.98
C LEU A 23 -3.59 -4.97 3.59
N VAL A 24 -3.39 -4.79 4.91
CA VAL A 24 -3.74 -3.53 5.60
C VAL A 24 -2.97 -2.34 5.01
N LEU A 25 -1.67 -2.51 4.70
CA LEU A 25 -0.86 -1.46 4.08
C LEU A 25 -1.41 -1.08 2.70
N LEU A 26 -1.74 -2.06 1.85
CA LEU A 26 -2.33 -1.81 0.53
C LEU A 26 -3.69 -1.09 0.62
N MET A 27 -4.55 -1.52 1.54
CA MET A 27 -5.83 -0.85 1.79
C MET A 27 -5.64 0.58 2.27
N SER A 28 -4.68 0.82 3.17
CA SER A 28 -4.32 2.16 3.64
C SER A 28 -3.84 3.05 2.50
N CYS A 29 -2.96 2.54 1.61
CA CYS A 29 -2.53 3.26 0.42
C CYS A 29 -3.71 3.63 -0.48
N LEU A 30 -4.61 2.69 -0.76
CA LEU A 30 -5.79 2.92 -1.60
C LEU A 30 -6.67 4.04 -1.02
N ILE A 31 -6.95 3.96 0.28
CA ILE A 31 -7.72 4.96 1.01
C ILE A 31 -7.02 6.33 0.93
N CYS A 32 -5.70 6.38 1.15
CA CYS A 32 -4.92 7.61 1.12
C CYS A 32 -4.92 8.29 -0.26
N ILE A 33 -4.93 7.51 -1.35
CA ILE A 33 -5.06 8.05 -2.72
C ILE A 33 -6.46 8.65 -2.94
N THR A 34 -7.50 8.11 -2.31
CA THR A 34 -8.88 8.61 -2.47
C THR A 34 -9.14 9.90 -1.72
N PHE A 35 -8.52 10.07 -0.54
CA PHE A 35 -8.60 11.30 0.25
C PHE A 35 -7.76 12.42 -0.38
N GLY A 36 -8.42 13.52 -0.76
CA GLY A 36 -7.74 14.72 -1.25
C GLY A 36 -8.69 15.86 -1.60
N ALA A 37 -8.14 17.04 -1.86
CA ALA A 37 -8.89 18.30 -2.02
C ALA A 37 -9.97 18.28 -3.13
N ALA A 38 -9.80 17.44 -4.15
CA ALA A 38 -10.81 17.18 -5.16
C ALA A 38 -11.52 15.86 -4.84
N PRO A 39 -12.85 15.85 -4.60
CA PRO A 39 -13.59 14.61 -4.40
C PRO A 39 -13.58 13.82 -5.71
N VAL A 40 -12.84 12.72 -5.73
CA VAL A 40 -12.82 11.75 -6.83
C VAL A 40 -13.43 10.45 -6.29
N PRO A 41 -14.48 9.90 -6.94
CA PRO A 41 -15.10 8.67 -6.47
C PRO A 41 -14.08 7.53 -6.44
N LEU A 42 -14.17 6.65 -5.43
CA LEU A 42 -13.29 5.47 -5.29
C LEU A 42 -13.27 4.60 -6.55
N SER A 43 -14.41 4.45 -7.23
CA SER A 43 -14.53 3.73 -8.51
C SER A 43 -13.61 4.31 -9.59
N ARG A 44 -13.56 5.64 -9.70
CA ARG A 44 -12.69 6.35 -10.67
C ARG A 44 -11.21 6.21 -10.33
N VAL A 45 -10.86 6.26 -9.04
CA VAL A 45 -9.48 6.04 -8.61
C VAL A 45 -9.02 4.63 -8.98
N MET A 46 -9.86 3.62 -8.78
CA MET A 46 -9.53 2.24 -9.17
C MET A 46 -9.40 2.07 -10.67
N ASP A 47 -10.29 2.66 -11.46
CA ASP A 47 -10.19 2.61 -12.92
C ASP A 47 -8.90 3.28 -13.44
N ILE A 48 -8.55 4.47 -12.91
CA ILE A 48 -7.32 5.18 -13.26
C ILE A 48 -6.08 4.36 -12.87
N LEU A 49 -6.07 3.78 -11.66
CA LEU A 49 -4.94 2.99 -11.16
C LEU A 49 -4.75 1.71 -11.99
N MET A 50 -5.84 1.00 -12.28
CA MET A 50 -5.80 -0.19 -13.13
C MET A 50 -5.35 0.15 -14.55
N PHE A 51 -5.86 1.24 -15.13
CA PHE A 51 -5.42 1.69 -16.44
C PHE A 51 -3.93 2.02 -16.48
N LYS A 52 -3.40 2.74 -15.49
CA LYS A 52 -1.98 3.12 -15.46
C LYS A 52 -1.04 1.96 -15.12
N LEU A 53 -1.49 0.99 -14.32
CA LEU A 53 -0.68 -0.16 -13.92
C LEU A 53 -0.75 -1.31 -14.93
N PHE A 54 -1.92 -1.55 -15.54
CA PHE A 54 -2.17 -2.71 -16.41
C PHE A 54 -2.47 -2.34 -17.86
N GLY A 55 -2.62 -1.05 -18.19
CA GLY A 55 -2.88 -0.58 -19.56
C GLY A 55 -4.29 -0.84 -20.07
N THR A 56 -5.22 -1.33 -19.22
CA THR A 56 -6.58 -1.69 -19.62
C THR A 56 -7.54 -0.52 -19.43
N ALA A 57 -7.82 0.23 -20.51
CA ALA A 57 -8.83 1.31 -20.49
C ALA A 57 -10.19 0.79 -20.96
N GLN A 58 -11.25 1.20 -20.27
CA GLN A 58 -12.59 1.27 -20.87
C GLN A 58 -12.65 2.53 -21.75
N THR A 59 -13.05 2.36 -23.02
CA THR A 59 -13.30 3.46 -23.95
C THR A 59 -14.80 3.76 -23.99
N PRO A 60 -15.25 5.01 -23.77
CA PRO A 60 -14.48 6.20 -23.38
C PRO A 60 -14.11 6.21 -21.89
N PRO A 61 -12.96 6.82 -21.52
CA PRO A 61 -12.55 6.94 -20.13
C PRO A 61 -13.57 7.78 -19.38
N LEU A 62 -14.03 7.26 -18.24
CA LEU A 62 -15.10 7.89 -17.49
C LEU A 62 -14.60 9.02 -16.56
N TRP A 63 -13.29 9.31 -16.55
CA TRP A 63 -12.63 10.33 -15.73
C TRP A 63 -12.13 11.52 -16.57
N THR A 64 -11.94 12.68 -15.94
CA THR A 64 -11.37 13.85 -16.61
C THR A 64 -9.83 13.82 -16.56
N ALA A 65 -9.17 14.49 -17.53
CA ALA A 65 -7.71 14.59 -17.58
C ALA A 65 -7.11 15.21 -16.29
N GLY A 66 -7.81 16.18 -15.69
CA GLY A 66 -7.40 16.78 -14.41
C GLY A 66 -7.45 15.80 -13.23
N GLN A 67 -8.45 14.93 -13.18
CA GLN A 67 -8.55 13.88 -12.16
C GLN A 67 -7.42 12.86 -12.28
N GLU A 68 -7.07 12.47 -13.52
CA GLU A 68 -5.95 11.58 -13.79
C GLU A 68 -4.62 12.17 -13.32
N THR A 69 -4.32 13.43 -13.66
CA THR A 69 -3.10 14.11 -13.22
C THR A 69 -3.02 14.22 -11.69
N ILE A 70 -4.12 14.59 -11.03
CA ILE A 70 -4.14 14.73 -9.56
C ILE A 70 -3.88 13.37 -8.90
N VAL A 71 -4.57 12.31 -9.32
CA VAL A 71 -4.42 10.99 -8.71
C VAL A 71 -3.02 10.43 -8.98
N TRP A 72 -2.61 10.38 -10.25
CA TRP A 72 -1.38 9.70 -10.66
C TRP A 72 -0.11 10.51 -10.38
N LEU A 73 -0.13 11.81 -10.65
CA LEU A 73 1.08 12.65 -10.61
C LEU A 73 1.27 13.34 -9.25
N ILE A 74 0.21 13.50 -8.45
CA ILE A 74 0.29 14.19 -7.16
C ILE A 74 0.10 13.23 -5.99
N ARG A 75 -0.97 12.40 -6.00
CA ARG A 75 -1.32 11.56 -4.85
C ARG A 75 -0.48 10.29 -4.77
N THR A 76 -0.36 9.53 -5.86
CA THR A 76 0.44 8.29 -5.92
C THR A 76 1.89 8.49 -5.43
N PRO A 77 2.67 9.48 -5.94
CA PRO A 77 4.04 9.67 -5.46
C PRO A 77 4.10 10.07 -3.98
N ARG A 78 3.16 10.89 -3.50
CA ARG A 78 3.10 11.27 -2.07
C ARG A 78 2.86 10.07 -1.16
N VAL A 79 1.94 9.18 -1.53
CA VAL A 79 1.67 7.95 -0.77
C VAL A 79 2.89 7.03 -0.78
N LEU A 80 3.55 6.87 -1.92
CA LEU A 80 4.79 6.08 -2.03
C LEU A 80 5.89 6.64 -1.12
N LEU A 81 6.14 7.95 -1.15
CA LEU A 81 7.10 8.60 -0.26
C LEU A 81 6.73 8.40 1.22
N GLY A 82 5.45 8.46 1.58
CA GLY A 82 4.99 8.18 2.94
C GLY A 82 5.27 6.76 3.40
N VAL A 83 5.04 5.76 2.54
CA VAL A 83 5.38 4.36 2.82
C VAL A 83 6.89 4.18 3.02
N LEU A 84 7.70 4.76 2.14
CA LEU A 84 9.16 4.68 2.22
C LEU A 84 9.71 5.35 3.49
N ALA A 85 9.22 6.54 3.83
CA ALA A 85 9.60 7.22 5.06
C ALA A 85 9.20 6.44 6.31
N GLY A 86 7.98 5.89 6.35
CA GLY A 86 7.51 5.04 7.44
C GLY A 86 8.33 3.77 7.61
N ALA A 87 8.68 3.10 6.50
CA ALA A 87 9.55 1.93 6.52
C ALA A 87 10.95 2.27 7.04
N GLY A 88 11.52 3.42 6.64
CA GLY A 88 12.81 3.89 7.13
C GLY A 88 12.80 4.13 8.64
N LEU A 89 11.77 4.81 9.17
CA LEU A 89 11.62 5.04 10.62
C LEU A 89 11.45 3.73 11.40
N ALA A 90 10.67 2.78 10.88
CA ALA A 90 10.47 1.48 11.51
C ALA A 90 11.77 0.66 11.57
N LEU A 91 12.57 0.68 10.50
CA LEU A 91 13.88 0.02 10.46
C LEU A 91 14.85 0.63 11.45
N ILE A 92 14.98 1.96 11.47
CA ILE A 92 15.88 2.66 12.41
C ILE A 92 15.48 2.36 13.85
N GLY A 93 14.17 2.40 14.17
CA GLY A 93 13.67 2.04 15.50
C GLY A 93 14.04 0.61 15.90
N SER A 94 13.94 -0.34 14.98
CA SER A 94 14.31 -1.74 15.21
C SER A 94 15.82 -1.91 15.45
N VAL A 95 16.65 -1.21 14.69
CA VAL A 95 18.12 -1.24 14.84
C VAL A 95 18.54 -0.65 16.18
N LEU A 96 17.99 0.50 16.57
CA LEU A 96 18.31 1.14 17.86
C LEU A 96 17.90 0.27 19.05
N GLN A 97 16.74 -0.41 18.96
CA GLN A 97 16.31 -1.37 19.99
C GLN A 97 17.25 -2.58 20.10
N ALA A 98 17.80 -3.05 18.97
CA ALA A 98 18.76 -4.15 18.97
C ALA A 98 20.15 -3.73 19.49
N ALA A 99 20.56 -2.49 19.26
CA ALA A 99 21.87 -1.98 19.69
C ALA A 99 21.91 -1.60 21.19
N THR A 100 20.77 -1.24 21.78
CA THR A 100 20.67 -0.83 23.19
C THR A 100 20.30 -1.97 24.14
N ARG A 101 20.00 -3.15 23.58
CA ARG A 101 19.79 -4.39 24.32
C ARG A 101 21.03 -5.26 24.30
#